data_AF-A0A1Q2L3T9-F1
#
_entry.id   AF-A0A1Q2L3T9-F1
#
_cell.length_a   1.000
_cell.length_b   1.000
_cell.length_c   1.000
_cell.angle_alpha   90.00
_cell.angle_beta   90.00
_cell.angle_gamma   90.00
#
_symmetry.space_group_name_H-M   'P 1'
#
loop_
_entity.id
_entity.type
_entity.pdbx_description
1 polymer ?
#
loop_
_entity_poly.entity_id
_entity_poly.type
_entity_poly.pdbx_seq_one_letter_code
_entity_poly.pdbx_strand_id
1 'polypeptide(L)'
;MIWENVNLVPFQTIQHVFIYPISETHHIIQSGGNLLLLVPFAFILRLFGFTASVVKTTAVVFFISIGIESFQFVLNLLASGHAGIAPESKTRTIDIDDVILNTLGGYLGALLYSFYSKKMKR
;
A
#
# COMPACT_ATOMS: atom_id res chain seq x y z
N MET A 1 4.00 -8.94 22.19
CA MET A 1 4.13 -7.49 22.51
C MET A 1 3.88 -6.71 21.22
N ILE A 2 3.11 -5.61 21.20
CA ILE A 2 2.68 -4.91 19.95
C ILE A 2 3.87 -4.60 19.00
N TRP A 3 5.05 -4.36 19.56
CA TRP A 3 6.30 -4.06 18.85
C TRP A 3 6.89 -5.22 18.04
N GLU A 4 6.53 -6.48 18.32
CA GLU A 4 7.03 -7.66 17.57
C GLU A 4 6.38 -7.79 16.18
N ASN A 5 5.35 -6.99 15.90
CA ASN A 5 4.54 -7.03 14.70
C ASN A 5 4.76 -5.82 13.77
N VAL A 6 5.79 -5.02 14.03
CA VAL A 6 6.20 -3.89 13.18
C VAL A 6 7.27 -4.39 12.21
N ASN A 7 6.95 -4.47 10.92
CA ASN A 7 7.92 -4.74 9.87
C ASN A 7 8.43 -3.42 9.26
N LEU A 8 9.63 -3.02 9.67
CA LEU A 8 10.34 -1.89 9.05
C LEU A 8 11.42 -2.34 8.07
N VAL A 9 11.61 -3.66 7.89
CA VAL A 9 12.62 -4.21 6.99
C VAL A 9 12.00 -4.31 5.60
N PRO A 10 12.51 -3.54 4.62
CA PRO A 10 11.97 -3.58 3.28
C PRO A 10 12.21 -4.95 2.63
N PHE A 11 11.21 -5.38 1.89
CA PHE A 11 11.07 -6.64 1.16
C PHE A 11 10.96 -7.90 2.02
N GLN A 12 10.89 -7.78 3.35
CA GLN A 12 10.83 -8.97 4.22
C GLN A 12 9.52 -9.76 4.04
N THR A 13 8.38 -9.07 3.93
CA THR A 13 7.07 -9.71 3.72
C THR A 13 6.98 -10.27 2.32
N ILE A 14 7.44 -9.50 1.33
CA ILE A 14 7.48 -9.94 -0.07
C ILE A 14 8.30 -11.23 -0.21
N GLN A 15 9.51 -11.28 0.36
CA GLN A 15 10.37 -12.47 0.29
C GLN A 15 9.71 -13.68 0.95
N HIS A 16 9.09 -13.51 2.12
CA HIS A 16 8.44 -14.61 2.83
C HIS A 16 7.28 -15.22 2.02
N VAL A 17 6.48 -14.36 1.37
CA VAL A 17 5.39 -14.77 0.48
C VAL A 17 5.90 -15.54 -0.75
N PHE A 18 7.02 -15.12 -1.34
CA PHE A 18 7.61 -15.81 -2.48
C PHE A 18 8.14 -17.21 -2.13
N ILE A 19 8.66 -17.40 -0.91
CA ILE A 19 9.23 -18.68 -0.46
C ILE A 19 8.13 -19.66 -0.03
N TYR A 20 7.04 -19.16 0.58
CA TYR A 20 5.95 -19.98 1.12
C TYR A 20 4.55 -19.59 0.61
N PRO A 21 4.29 -19.61 -0.70
CA PRO A 21 3.08 -19.01 -1.28
C PRO A 21 1.77 -19.68 -0.86
N ILE A 22 1.76 -20.99 -0.59
CA ILE A 22 0.55 -21.74 -0.27
C ILE A 22 0.08 -21.48 1.18
N SER A 23 1.02 -21.34 2.13
CA SER A 23 0.68 -21.03 3.53
C SER A 23 0.38 -19.55 3.76
N GLU A 24 0.82 -18.67 2.86
CA GLU A 24 0.72 -17.20 3.02
C GLU A 24 -0.30 -16.54 2.07
N THR A 25 -1.36 -17.26 1.68
CA THR A 25 -2.38 -16.77 0.72
C THR A 25 -2.98 -15.41 1.15
N HIS A 26 -3.13 -15.17 2.46
CA HIS A 26 -3.59 -13.90 3.00
C HIS A 26 -2.66 -12.72 2.66
N HIS A 27 -1.34 -12.93 2.76
CA HIS A 27 -0.34 -11.90 2.46
C HIS A 27 -0.21 -11.63 0.96
N ILE A 28 -0.48 -12.63 0.10
CA ILE A 28 -0.56 -12.43 -1.36
C ILE A 28 -1.70 -11.46 -1.70
N ILE A 29 -2.89 -11.70 -1.13
CA ILE A 29 -4.05 -10.85 -1.37
C ILE A 29 -3.82 -9.44 -0.82
N GLN A 30 -3.25 -9.30 0.38
CA GLN A 30 -2.88 -7.99 0.94
C GLN A 30 -1.89 -7.25 0.03
N SER A 31 -0.78 -7.90 -0.36
CA SER A 31 0.25 -7.29 -1.21
C SER A 31 -0.31 -6.86 -2.57
N GLY A 32 -1.14 -7.70 -3.18
CA GLY A 32 -1.84 -7.36 -4.42
C GLY A 32 -2.84 -6.21 -4.25
N GLY A 33 -3.56 -6.19 -3.13
CA GLY A 33 -4.48 -5.13 -2.75
C GLY A 33 -3.76 -3.78 -2.61
N ASN A 34 -2.66 -3.73 -1.86
CA ASN A 34 -1.84 -2.54 -1.67
C ASN A 34 -1.24 -2.05 -2.99
N LEU A 35 -0.75 -2.97 -3.85
CA LEU A 35 -0.27 -2.58 -5.17
C LEU A 35 -1.34 -1.92 -6.04
N LEU A 36 -2.59 -2.38 -5.96
CA LEU A 36 -3.68 -1.86 -6.80
C LEU A 36 -4.41 -0.66 -6.19
N LEU A 37 -4.36 -0.49 -4.87
CA LEU A 37 -5.17 0.47 -4.11
C LEU A 37 -5.05 1.90 -4.64
N LEU A 38 -3.81 2.37 -4.86
CA LEU A 38 -3.55 3.77 -5.26
C LEU A 38 -3.43 3.98 -6.77
N VAL A 39 -3.56 2.94 -7.58
CA VAL A 39 -3.55 3.03 -9.06
C VAL A 39 -4.66 3.95 -9.59
N PRO A 40 -5.95 3.73 -9.29
CA PRO A 40 -7.02 4.59 -9.80
C PRO A 40 -6.93 6.01 -9.24
N PHE A 41 -6.52 6.16 -7.97
CA PHE A 41 -6.34 7.46 -7.34
C PHE A 41 -5.28 8.31 -8.07
N ALA A 42 -4.09 7.75 -8.33
CA ALA A 42 -3.02 8.45 -9.03
C ALA A 42 -3.38 8.81 -10.48
N PHE A 43 -4.13 7.94 -11.16
CA PHE A 43 -4.65 8.24 -12.50
C PHE A 43 -5.58 9.46 -12.47
N ILE A 44 -6.54 9.47 -11.54
CA ILE A 44 -7.50 10.57 -11.34
C ILE A 44 -6.79 11.87 -10.96
N LEU A 45 -5.79 11.79 -10.08
CA LEU A 45 -5.01 12.95 -9.65
C LEU A 45 -4.34 13.68 -10.83
N ARG A 46 -3.90 12.92 -11.84
CA ARG A 46 -3.37 13.49 -13.08
C ARG A 46 -4.45 13.87 -14.08
N LEU A 47 -5.54 13.12 -14.15
CA LEU A 47 -6.67 13.41 -15.04
C LEU A 47 -7.26 14.80 -14.79
N PHE A 48 -7.41 15.17 -13.52
CA PHE A 48 -7.90 16.50 -13.11
C PHE A 48 -6.81 17.56 -13.01
N GLY A 49 -5.55 17.23 -13.29
CA GLY A 49 -4.44 18.18 -13.29
C GLY A 49 -3.97 18.64 -11.90
N PHE A 50 -4.35 17.95 -10.82
CA PHE A 50 -3.85 18.24 -9.47
C PHE A 50 -2.32 18.07 -9.36
N THR A 51 -1.72 17.28 -10.24
CA THR A 51 -0.27 17.07 -10.31
C THR A 51 0.25 17.16 -11.74
N ALA A 52 1.40 17.82 -11.91
CA ALA A 52 1.95 18.12 -13.23
C ALA A 52 2.77 16.97 -13.86
N SER A 53 3.32 16.06 -13.05
CA SER A 53 4.22 15.00 -13.54
C SER A 53 4.05 13.69 -12.77
N VAL A 54 4.54 12.60 -13.36
CA VAL A 54 4.57 11.27 -12.73
C VAL A 54 5.28 11.36 -11.37
N VAL A 55 6.45 11.99 -11.32
CA VAL A 55 7.22 12.15 -10.08
C VAL A 55 6.43 12.88 -8.99
N LYS A 56 5.77 14.00 -9.32
CA LYS A 56 4.94 14.73 -8.36
C LYS A 56 3.74 13.90 -7.89
N THR A 57 3.13 13.13 -8.79
CA THR A 57 2.02 12.22 -8.46
C THR A 57 2.50 11.13 -7.49
N THR A 58 3.63 10.50 -7.80
CA THR A 58 4.23 9.45 -6.95
C THR A 58 4.63 9.98 -5.59
N ALA A 59 5.16 11.20 -5.49
CA ALA A 59 5.47 11.83 -4.21
C ALA A 59 4.20 12.04 -3.35
N VAL A 60 3.11 12.54 -3.95
CA VAL A 60 1.82 12.69 -3.25
C VAL A 60 1.29 11.34 -2.77
N VAL A 61 1.32 10.34 -3.65
CA VAL A 61 0.91 8.96 -3.34
C VAL A 61 1.75 8.38 -2.21
N PHE A 62 3.06 8.60 -2.18
CA PHE A 62 3.95 8.14 -1.12
C PHE A 62 3.54 8.68 0.25
N PHE A 63 3.24 9.98 0.36
CA PHE A 63 2.76 10.56 1.62
C PHE A 63 1.37 10.04 2.02
N ILE A 64 0.48 9.85 1.04
CA ILE A 64 -0.83 9.22 1.29
C ILE A 64 -0.66 7.78 1.78
N SER A 65 0.27 7.04 1.18
CA SER A 65 0.59 5.66 1.55
C SER A 65 1.07 5.55 3.00
N ILE A 66 1.96 6.44 3.44
CA ILE A 66 2.35 6.56 4.85
C ILE A 66 1.13 6.86 5.74
N GLY A 67 0.23 7.74 5.29
CA GLY A 67 -1.00 8.08 6.01
C GLY A 67 -1.95 6.89 6.16
N ILE A 68 -2.11 6.07 5.11
CA ILE A 68 -2.92 4.85 5.13
C ILE A 68 -2.37 3.86 6.15
N GLU A 69 -1.06 3.57 6.10
CA GLU A 69 -0.41 2.65 7.03
C GLU A 69 -0.51 3.14 8.48
N SER A 70 -0.31 4.45 8.69
CA SER A 70 -0.46 5.08 10.01
C SER A 70 -1.89 4.96 10.55
N PHE A 71 -2.89 5.11 9.67
CA PHE A 71 -4.29 4.97 10.05
C PHE A 71 -4.65 3.52 10.36
N GLN A 72 -4.17 2.55 9.56
CA GLN A 72 -4.32 1.12 9.83
C GLN A 72 -3.68 0.73 11.17
N PHE A 73 -2.50 1.28 11.48
CA PHE A 73 -1.86 1.08 12.77
C PHE A 73 -2.74 1.57 13.93
N VAL A 74 -3.26 2.79 13.85
CA VAL A 74 -4.13 3.36 14.89
C VAL A 74 -5.42 2.56 15.03
N LEU A 75 -6.06 2.17 13.92
CA LEU A 75 -7.26 1.33 13.95
C LEU A 75 -6.99 -0.02 14.61
N ASN A 76 -5.88 -0.67 14.26
CA ASN A 76 -5.47 -1.93 14.86
C ASN A 76 -5.21 -1.75 16.36
N LEU A 77 -4.56 -0.66 16.78
CA LEU A 77 -4.33 -0.35 18.20
C LEU A 77 -5.66 -0.17 18.97
N LEU A 78 -6.60 0.59 18.41
CA LEU A 78 -7.91 0.84 19.01
C LEU A 78 -8.77 -0.43 19.05
N ALA A 79 -8.74 -1.24 17.99
CA ALA A 79 -9.45 -2.51 17.93
C ALA A 79 -8.88 -3.53 18.94
N SER A 80 -7.55 -3.56 19.10
CA SER A 80 -6.85 -4.41 20.09
C SER A 80 -7.18 -4.02 21.53
N GLY A 81 -7.42 -2.73 21.79
CA GLY A 81 -7.75 -2.21 23.12
C GLY A 81 -9.17 -2.54 23.61
N HIS A 82 -10.09 -2.97 22.73
CA HIS A 82 -11.51 -3.18 23.06
C HIS A 82 -11.97 -4.65 23.06
N ALA A 83 -11.09 -5.64 22.89
CA ALA A 83 -11.52 -7.03 22.75
C ALA A 83 -10.78 -8.02 23.68
N GLY A 84 -11.44 -8.38 24.78
CA GLY A 84 -11.32 -9.71 25.41
C GLY A 84 -11.95 -10.82 24.56
N ILE A 85 -11.92 -10.71 23.23
CA ILE A 85 -12.33 -11.73 22.27
C ILE A 85 -11.11 -11.97 21.38
N ALA A 86 -10.37 -13.01 21.72
CA ALA A 86 -9.16 -13.47 21.04
C ALA A 86 -9.48 -13.92 19.57
N PRO A 87 -8.48 -14.15 18.67
CA PRO A 87 -7.26 -14.89 18.97
C PRO A 87 -5.97 -14.23 18.46
N GLU A 88 -4.88 -14.70 19.06
CA GLU A 88 -3.49 -14.94 18.63
C GLU A 88 -3.10 -14.87 17.13
N SER A 89 -3.78 -14.07 16.32
CA SER A 89 -3.33 -13.75 14.98
C SER A 89 -2.23 -12.69 15.14
N LYS A 90 -1.03 -13.01 14.67
CA LYS A 90 0.07 -12.07 14.49
C LYS A 90 -0.39 -10.94 13.56
N THR A 91 -1.12 -9.96 14.09
CA THR A 91 -1.59 -8.83 13.29
C THR A 91 -0.42 -7.88 13.15
N ARG A 92 0.34 -8.05 12.07
CA ARG A 92 1.34 -7.09 11.60
C ARG A 92 0.69 -5.71 11.56
N THR A 93 1.24 -4.77 12.31
CA THR A 93 0.56 -3.51 12.61
C THR A 93 1.10 -2.35 11.78
N ILE A 94 2.36 -2.46 11.31
CA ILE A 94 3.00 -1.56 10.35
C ILE A 94 3.84 -2.43 9.41
N ASP A 95 3.64 -2.33 8.10
CA ASP A 95 4.47 -2.99 7.09
C ASP A 95 5.02 -1.99 6.05
N ILE A 96 6.33 -1.82 6.02
CA ILE A 96 6.98 -0.94 5.04
C ILE A 96 6.79 -1.44 3.59
N ASP A 97 6.57 -2.75 3.39
CA ASP A 97 6.31 -3.32 2.07
C ASP A 97 4.99 -2.81 1.51
N ASP A 98 4.00 -2.57 2.37
CA ASP A 98 2.70 -2.02 1.98
C ASP A 98 2.84 -0.57 1.52
N VAL A 99 3.68 0.21 2.19
CA VAL A 99 3.99 1.58 1.76
C VAL A 99 4.65 1.59 0.37
N ILE A 100 5.59 0.66 0.15
CA ILE A 100 6.30 0.49 -1.13
C ILE A 100 5.32 0.07 -2.23
N LEU A 101 4.46 -0.92 -1.98
CA LEU A 101 3.49 -1.44 -2.95
C LEU A 101 2.45 -0.39 -3.33
N ASN A 102 1.88 0.31 -2.36
CA ASN A 102 0.96 1.44 -2.58
C ASN A 102 1.63 2.55 -3.41
N THR A 103 2.89 2.88 -3.12
CA THR A 103 3.66 3.89 -3.86
C THR A 103 3.92 3.43 -5.31
N LEU A 104 4.27 2.17 -5.51
CA LEU A 104 4.45 1.57 -6.83
C LEU A 104 3.13 1.57 -7.61
N GLY A 105 2.01 1.25 -6.96
CA GLY A 105 0.68 1.36 -7.52
C GLY A 105 0.36 2.75 -8.04
N GLY A 106 0.60 3.79 -7.24
CA GLY A 106 0.38 5.15 -7.69
C GLY A 106 1.34 5.59 -8.81
N TYR A 107 2.59 5.10 -8.83
CA TYR A 107 3.47 5.29 -9.98
C TYR A 107 2.89 4.66 -11.26
N LEU A 108 2.39 3.44 -11.19
CA LEU A 108 1.73 2.77 -12.32
C LEU A 108 0.48 3.54 -12.77
N GLY A 109 -0.36 4.01 -11.86
CA GLY A 109 -1.52 4.84 -12.17
C GLY A 109 -1.15 6.15 -12.89
N ALA A 110 -0.08 6.81 -12.43
CA ALA A 110 0.45 8.02 -13.06
C ALA A 110 1.04 7.77 -14.46
N LEU A 111 1.65 6.59 -14.69
CA LEU A 111 2.10 6.16 -16.01
C LEU A 111 0.93 5.84 -16.94
N LEU A 112 -0.10 5.14 -16.46
CA LEU A 112 -1.32 4.85 -17.22
C LEU A 112 -1.94 6.14 -17.76
N TYR A 113 -2.02 7.20 -16.94
CA TYR A 113 -2.47 8.51 -17.41
C TYR A 113 -1.56 9.09 -18.51
N SER A 114 -0.24 8.94 -18.38
CA SER A 114 0.70 9.42 -19.41
C SER A 114 0.42 8.75 -20.76
N PHE A 115 0.18 7.44 -20.78
CA PHE A 115 -0.18 6.72 -21.99
C PHE A 115 -1.55 7.13 -22.54
N TYR A 116 -2.55 7.28 -21.65
CA TYR A 116 -3.88 7.75 -22.01
C TYR A 116 -3.85 9.15 -22.66
N SER A 117 -3.16 10.11 -22.03
CA SER A 117 -3.04 11.49 -22.52
C SER A 117 -2.28 11.60 -23.84
N LYS A 118 -1.26 10.76 -24.07
CA LYS A 118 -0.52 10.68 -25.34
C LYS A 118 -1.40 10.17 -26.48
N LYS A 119 -2.27 9.20 -26.19
CA LYS A 119 -3.21 8.64 -27.17
C LYS A 119 -4.29 9.65 -27.57
N MET A 120 -4.79 10.47 -26.63
CA MET A 120 -5.81 11.49 -26.89
C MET A 120 -5.30 12.73 -27.66
N LYS A 121 -3.99 12.98 -27.64
CA LYS A 121 -3.36 14.08 -28.39
C LYS A 121 -2.96 13.70 -29.82
N ARG A 122 -3.14 12.44 -30.20
CA ARG A 122 -3.04 11.94 -31.58
C ARG A 122 -4.43 11.87 -32.19
#